data_AF-A0A2T4ANE6-F1
#
_entry.id   AF-A0A2T4ANE6-F1
#
_cell.length_a   1.000
_cell.length_b   1.000
_cell.length_c   1.000
_cell.angle_alpha   90.00
_cell.angle_beta   90.00
_cell.angle_gamma   90.00
#
_symmetry.space_group_name_H-M   'P 1'
#
loop_
_entity.id
_entity.type
_entity.pdbx_description
1 polymer ?
#
loop_
_entity_poly.entity_id
_entity_poly.type
_entity_poly.pdbx_seq_one_letter_code
_entity_poly.pdbx_strand_id
1 'polypeptide(L)'
;METKQQDSIWKSAFGEAQYFASGLISHPSESTRHYSIIRHTRALIWYSGPSTSVSITILSDEPLPPTRTLWMQQKGYSGNMGMAIKALAGTTSSWIDVTPARRANVSDTSEADERSLQRDLKRFAKKASGRQKKHVPRETHIVRIPATASDGYFRLVLCGGAEAGKKVLCGSPVFRVASTSADVSVVRGASLSTMPLEMGVKVASTVGQVMASKYIGAASAVVNSQVGSIVTNSTVKKAGTMAYQSYQITGMGDAVQDSWRRQRDQQERYDSLMVNVPVIHMVGSESGPEAPFPVKFDGKVVRGTGRSIAELGIPTANLSGVSDQVKVRMGGVFAAWACIQPPKNSNDDASGGLNDMLPTDWLEAVVTIAPSRHAPPSVAMKNNVMVHIIHDFEDMHFVDAKVKVLLMGFLHPAANPHTPPEHLAGEHSQDIMNTLASLGRVAWGPHDTVAMMKSVKSSRSLGERLDDTTGRVVSQVDKIPMHWVGVRSEVGVMQDKVYGNGGMWIVR
;
A
#
# COMPACT_ATOMS: atom_id res chain seq x y z
N MET A 1 -33.95 -4.46 -5.14
CA MET A 1 -34.35 -3.04 -5.28
C MET A 1 -33.88 -2.19 -4.10
N GLU A 2 -33.89 -2.70 -2.87
CA GLU A 2 -33.43 -1.98 -1.67
C GLU A 2 -31.95 -1.55 -1.67
N THR A 3 -31.04 -2.33 -2.25
CA THR A 3 -29.60 -2.00 -2.33
C THR A 3 -29.32 -0.76 -3.19
N LYS A 4 -30.00 -0.61 -4.34
CA LYS A 4 -29.87 0.57 -5.21
C LYS A 4 -30.39 1.85 -4.57
N GLN A 5 -31.44 1.74 -3.75
CA GLN A 5 -32.06 2.89 -3.07
C GLN A 5 -31.20 3.35 -1.88
N GLN A 6 -30.56 2.42 -1.16
CA GLN A 6 -29.67 2.74 -0.04
C GLN A 6 -28.29 3.27 -0.48
N ASP A 7 -27.72 2.78 -1.59
CA ASP A 7 -26.53 3.37 -2.22
C ASP A 7 -26.75 4.83 -2.63
N SER A 8 -27.99 5.16 -3.02
CA SER A 8 -28.40 6.52 -3.36
C SER A 8 -28.44 7.44 -2.14
N ILE A 9 -28.96 6.95 -1.00
CA ILE A 9 -29.02 7.70 0.27
C ILE A 9 -27.61 7.97 0.80
N TRP A 10 -26.72 6.98 0.72
CA TRP A 10 -25.32 7.10 1.14
C TRP A 10 -24.54 8.13 0.32
N LYS A 11 -24.65 8.07 -1.01
CA LYS A 11 -24.04 9.06 -1.91
C LYS A 11 -24.63 10.46 -1.69
N SER A 12 -25.92 10.57 -1.37
CA SER A 12 -26.57 11.85 -1.03
C SER A 12 -25.99 12.42 0.26
N ALA A 13 -25.93 11.64 1.34
CA ALA A 13 -25.41 12.10 2.63
C ALA A 13 -23.93 12.54 2.57
N PHE A 14 -23.10 11.81 1.82
CA PHE A 14 -21.71 12.20 1.57
C PHE A 14 -21.62 13.47 0.72
N GLY A 15 -22.47 13.58 -0.30
CA GLY A 15 -22.57 14.75 -1.16
C GLY A 15 -22.98 16.01 -0.39
N GLU A 16 -24.00 15.90 0.46
CA GLU A 16 -24.51 16.98 1.31
C GLU A 16 -23.48 17.42 2.36
N ALA A 17 -22.85 16.48 3.07
CA ALA A 17 -21.79 16.80 4.03
C ALA A 17 -20.59 17.49 3.34
N GLN A 18 -20.22 17.04 2.14
CA GLN A 18 -19.16 17.68 1.36
C GLN A 18 -19.55 19.07 0.84
N TYR A 19 -20.80 19.26 0.42
CA TYR A 19 -21.32 20.56 -0.01
C TYR A 19 -21.35 21.54 1.16
N PHE A 20 -21.84 21.11 2.31
CA PHE A 20 -21.85 21.90 3.54
C PHE A 20 -20.44 22.27 4.01
N ALA A 21 -19.49 21.32 3.98
CA ALA A 21 -18.08 21.58 4.28
C ALA A 21 -17.45 22.64 3.37
N SER A 22 -17.83 22.63 2.08
CA SER A 22 -17.31 23.57 1.09
C SER A 22 -17.77 25.02 1.36
N GLY A 23 -18.89 25.22 2.04
CA GLY A 23 -19.37 26.54 2.47
C GLY A 23 -18.64 27.09 3.71
N LEU A 24 -18.11 26.21 4.57
CA LEU A 24 -17.51 26.60 5.86
C LEU A 24 -15.98 26.74 5.81
N ILE A 25 -15.31 26.04 4.90
CA ILE A 25 -13.85 26.14 4.68
C ILE A 25 -13.63 26.89 3.37
N SER A 26 -13.67 28.22 3.46
CA SER A 26 -14.00 29.12 2.34
C SER A 26 -12.84 29.56 1.43
N HIS A 27 -11.59 29.17 1.69
CA HIS A 27 -10.45 29.58 0.87
C HIS A 27 -9.81 28.39 0.15
N PRO A 28 -9.93 28.29 -1.19
CA PRO A 28 -9.31 27.21 -1.97
C PRO A 28 -7.81 27.44 -2.21
N SER A 29 -7.27 28.60 -1.82
CA SER A 29 -5.87 28.96 -2.01
C SER A 29 -5.33 29.80 -0.86
N GLU A 30 -4.09 29.52 -0.45
CA GLU A 30 -3.31 30.32 0.49
C GLU A 30 -2.07 30.87 -0.21
N SER A 31 -1.59 32.04 0.20
CA SER A 31 -0.49 32.73 -0.50
C SER A 31 0.45 33.46 0.46
N THR A 32 1.74 33.39 0.16
CA THR A 32 2.80 34.18 0.77
C THR A 32 3.41 35.13 -0.26
N ARG A 33 4.57 35.74 0.03
CA ARG A 33 5.22 36.70 -0.87
C ARG A 33 5.67 36.09 -2.20
N HIS A 34 6.10 34.84 -2.17
CA HIS A 34 6.77 34.14 -3.29
C HIS A 34 6.06 32.84 -3.71
N TYR A 35 5.05 32.41 -2.95
CA TYR A 35 4.41 31.11 -3.13
C TYR A 35 2.91 31.21 -2.97
N SER A 36 2.16 30.42 -3.72
CA SER A 36 0.75 30.15 -3.49
C SER A 36 0.49 28.65 -3.55
N ILE A 37 -0.37 28.14 -2.69
CA ILE A 37 -0.83 26.75 -2.76
C ILE A 37 -2.33 26.75 -2.98
N ILE A 38 -2.75 26.15 -4.09
CA ILE A 38 -4.16 25.91 -4.42
C ILE A 38 -4.49 24.48 -4.05
N ARG A 39 -5.62 24.28 -3.39
CA ARG A 39 -6.17 22.97 -3.06
C ARG A 39 -7.30 22.65 -4.03
N HIS A 40 -7.17 21.52 -4.72
CA HIS A 40 -8.11 21.08 -5.75
C HIS A 40 -9.13 20.07 -5.22
N THR A 41 -8.82 19.40 -4.11
CA THR A 41 -9.77 18.54 -3.43
C THR A 41 -10.77 19.33 -2.59
N ARG A 42 -11.92 18.70 -2.29
CA ARG A 42 -12.95 19.26 -1.42
C ARG A 42 -12.45 19.40 0.01
N ALA A 43 -13.02 20.34 0.76
CA ALA A 43 -12.66 20.64 2.15
C ALA A 43 -12.76 19.45 3.11
N LEU A 44 -13.72 18.56 2.86
CA LEU A 44 -13.88 17.31 3.58
C LEU A 44 -13.38 16.14 2.72
N ILE A 45 -12.44 15.39 3.28
CA ILE A 45 -11.81 14.23 2.67
C ILE A 45 -12.19 13.03 3.51
N TRP A 46 -12.87 12.08 2.88
CA TRP A 46 -13.19 10.82 3.50
C TRP A 46 -12.01 9.87 3.36
N TYR A 47 -11.58 9.29 4.46
CA TYR A 47 -10.56 8.25 4.46
C TYR A 47 -11.07 7.08 3.62
N SER A 48 -10.26 6.66 2.65
CA SER A 48 -10.55 5.57 1.73
C SER A 48 -9.36 4.60 1.65
N GLY A 49 -8.64 4.39 2.74
CA GLY A 49 -7.47 3.50 2.75
C GLY A 49 -6.23 4.13 2.09
N PRO A 50 -5.31 3.33 1.53
CA PRO A 50 -4.07 3.81 0.94
C PRO A 50 -4.23 4.78 -0.23
N SER A 51 -5.38 4.79 -0.90
CA SER A 51 -5.67 5.72 -2.00
C SER A 51 -6.16 7.10 -1.53
N THR A 52 -6.31 7.32 -0.22
CA THR A 52 -6.73 8.63 0.32
C THR A 52 -5.71 9.69 -0.08
N SER A 53 -6.13 10.72 -0.80
CA SER A 53 -5.21 11.76 -1.28
C SER A 53 -5.78 13.17 -1.27
N VAL A 54 -4.87 14.14 -1.23
CA VAL A 54 -5.10 15.57 -1.36
C VAL A 54 -4.35 16.07 -2.58
N SER A 55 -5.06 16.63 -3.55
CA SER A 55 -4.45 17.28 -4.70
C SER A 55 -4.25 18.77 -4.43
N ILE A 56 -3.01 19.24 -4.54
CA ILE A 56 -2.64 20.65 -4.48
C ILE A 56 -1.80 21.05 -5.69
N THR A 57 -1.82 22.32 -6.07
CA THR A 57 -0.83 22.90 -6.99
C THR A 57 -0.06 24.00 -6.29
N ILE A 58 1.26 23.94 -6.39
CA ILE A 58 2.20 24.92 -5.88
C ILE A 58 2.54 25.88 -7.02
N LEU A 59 2.29 27.16 -6.78
CA LEU A 59 2.64 28.25 -7.66
C LEU A 59 3.75 29.08 -7.00
N SER A 60 4.68 29.59 -7.79
CA SER A 60 5.74 30.47 -7.32
C SER A 60 6.18 31.43 -8.41
N ASP A 61 6.70 32.59 -8.02
CA ASP A 61 7.38 33.51 -8.92
C ASP A 61 8.73 32.95 -9.41
N GLU A 62 9.41 32.15 -8.58
CA GLU A 62 10.69 31.50 -8.89
C GLU A 62 10.55 29.98 -9.06
N PRO A 63 11.57 29.28 -9.59
CA PRO A 63 11.63 27.83 -9.56
C PRO A 63 11.59 27.30 -8.12
N LEU A 64 10.90 26.16 -7.92
CA LEU A 64 10.85 25.55 -6.59
C LEU A 64 12.23 25.00 -6.18
N PRO A 65 12.60 25.08 -4.89
CA PRO A 65 13.84 24.49 -4.41
C PRO A 65 13.92 22.98 -4.71
N PRO A 66 15.09 22.46 -5.11
CA PRO A 66 15.26 21.03 -5.39
C PRO A 66 15.08 20.18 -4.11
N THR A 67 15.43 20.73 -2.94
CA THR A 67 15.30 20.08 -1.62
C THR A 67 13.94 20.31 -0.95
N ARG A 68 12.93 20.75 -1.71
CA ARG A 68 11.60 21.03 -1.14
C ARG A 68 10.98 19.75 -0.56
N THR A 69 10.29 19.92 0.55
CA THR A 69 9.56 18.85 1.23
C THR A 69 8.15 19.32 1.56
N LEU A 70 7.23 18.39 1.68
CA LEU A 70 5.83 18.67 1.98
C LEU A 70 5.43 17.94 3.26
N TRP A 71 4.95 18.72 4.23
CA TRP A 71 4.63 18.22 5.56
C TRP A 71 3.17 18.41 5.87
N MET A 72 2.55 17.41 6.48
CA MET A 72 1.19 17.48 6.94
C MET A 72 1.17 17.88 8.42
N GLN A 73 0.56 19.03 8.70
CA GLN A 73 0.46 19.61 10.03
C GLN A 73 -0.97 19.51 10.55
N GLN A 74 -1.15 18.84 11.70
CA GLN A 74 -2.44 18.76 12.39
C GLN A 74 -2.74 20.06 13.14
N LYS A 75 -3.98 20.55 13.01
CA LYS A 75 -4.47 21.73 13.74
C LYS A 75 -4.75 21.36 15.20
N GLY A 76 -4.04 22.01 16.13
CA GLY A 76 -4.25 21.85 17.58
C GLY A 76 -5.48 22.57 18.12
N TYR A 77 -5.77 22.40 19.42
CA TYR A 77 -6.91 23.03 20.12
C TYR A 77 -6.89 24.56 20.11
N SER A 78 -5.72 25.19 20.03
CA SER A 78 -5.54 26.65 20.01
C SER A 78 -5.67 27.29 18.61
N GLY A 79 -6.20 26.54 17.63
CA GLY A 79 -6.54 27.06 16.31
C GLY A 79 -5.33 27.56 15.51
N ASN A 80 -5.52 28.65 14.75
CA ASN A 80 -4.49 29.18 13.83
C ASN A 80 -3.31 29.83 14.58
N MET A 81 -3.53 30.38 15.78
CA MET A 81 -2.49 31.03 16.59
C MET A 81 -1.48 30.02 17.14
N GLY A 82 -1.94 28.87 17.65
CA GLY A 82 -1.04 27.80 18.09
C GLY A 82 -0.20 27.20 16.96
N MET A 83 -0.72 27.22 15.74
CA MET A 83 -0.02 26.74 14.54
C MET A 83 1.10 27.69 14.11
N ALA A 84 0.86 29.01 14.20
CA ALA A 84 1.86 30.03 13.92
C ALA A 84 2.99 30.02 14.96
N ILE A 85 2.65 29.87 16.26
CA ILE A 85 3.65 29.78 17.34
C ILE A 85 4.54 28.54 17.17
N LYS A 86 3.97 27.37 16.86
CA LYS A 86 4.76 26.15 16.60
C LYS A 86 5.66 26.26 15.35
N ALA A 87 5.16 26.89 14.29
CA ALA A 87 5.94 27.12 13.07
C ALA A 87 7.09 28.11 13.29
N LEU A 88 6.89 29.15 14.12
CA LEU A 88 7.93 30.13 14.49
C LEU A 88 8.97 29.56 15.46
N ALA A 89 8.58 28.61 16.33
CA ALA A 89 9.48 27.94 17.26
C ALA A 89 10.32 26.81 16.60
N GLY A 90 10.18 26.55 15.30
CA GLY A 90 10.95 25.53 14.58
C GLY A 90 10.70 24.08 15.04
N THR A 91 9.64 23.83 15.82
CA THR A 91 9.34 22.51 16.38
C THR A 91 8.41 21.73 15.44
N THR A 92 8.98 21.13 14.39
CA THR A 92 8.26 20.29 13.42
C THR A 92 8.11 18.83 13.85
N SER A 93 8.49 18.49 15.09
CA SER A 93 8.50 17.11 15.62
C SER A 93 7.14 16.38 15.61
N SER A 94 6.04 17.10 15.43
CA SER A 94 4.68 16.54 15.35
C SER A 94 4.11 16.49 13.93
N TRP A 95 4.88 16.92 12.92
CA TRP A 95 4.44 16.95 11.54
C TRP A 95 4.74 15.62 10.87
N ILE A 96 3.88 15.22 9.94
CA ILE A 96 4.05 13.98 9.19
C ILE A 96 4.64 14.36 7.83
N ASP A 97 5.78 13.78 7.46
CA ASP A 97 6.32 13.94 6.11
C ASP A 97 5.38 13.23 5.12
N VAL A 98 4.90 13.99 4.15
CA VAL A 98 4.00 13.51 3.08
C VAL A 98 4.54 13.93 1.72
N THR A 99 5.85 14.19 1.63
CA THR A 99 6.51 14.53 0.38
C THR A 99 6.25 13.40 -0.63
N PRO A 100 5.61 13.71 -1.78
CA PRO A 100 5.31 12.70 -2.78
C PRO A 100 6.56 11.94 -3.23
N ALA A 101 6.42 10.64 -3.44
CA ALA A 101 7.55 9.73 -3.70
C ALA A 101 7.84 9.51 -5.19
N ARG A 102 6.89 9.83 -6.10
CA ARG A 102 7.05 9.58 -7.54
C ARG A 102 6.69 10.76 -8.43
N ARG A 103 7.50 10.98 -9.46
CA ARG A 103 7.14 11.86 -10.57
C ARG A 103 6.10 11.17 -11.46
N ALA A 104 5.08 11.92 -11.85
CA ALA A 104 4.07 11.53 -12.81
C ALA A 104 3.99 12.55 -13.96
N ASN A 105 3.46 12.12 -15.09
CA ASN A 105 3.14 12.96 -16.23
C ASN A 105 1.69 13.41 -16.17
N VAL A 106 1.36 14.44 -16.95
CA VAL A 106 -0.04 14.91 -17.09
C VAL A 106 -0.94 13.80 -17.63
N SER A 107 -0.42 12.95 -18.52
CA SER A 107 -1.12 11.79 -19.09
C SER A 107 -1.48 10.70 -18.08
N ASP A 108 -0.80 10.66 -16.92
CA ASP A 108 -1.02 9.63 -15.90
C ASP A 108 -2.22 9.98 -15.00
N THR A 109 -2.78 11.18 -15.15
CA THR A 109 -3.97 11.65 -14.42
C THR A 109 -5.20 11.53 -15.30
N SER A 110 -6.37 11.29 -14.70
CA SER A 110 -7.62 11.24 -15.45
C SER A 110 -7.92 12.59 -16.12
N GLU A 111 -8.51 12.56 -17.32
CA GLU A 111 -8.87 13.81 -18.03
C GLU A 111 -9.87 14.66 -17.25
N ALA A 112 -10.72 14.05 -16.42
CA ALA A 112 -11.70 14.75 -15.61
C ALA A 112 -11.02 15.51 -14.45
N ASP A 113 -10.03 14.89 -13.82
CA ASP A 113 -9.23 15.52 -12.77
C ASP A 113 -8.39 16.65 -13.35
N GLU A 114 -7.71 16.43 -14.47
CA GLU A 114 -6.90 17.45 -15.14
C GLU A 114 -7.75 18.66 -15.57
N ARG A 115 -8.94 18.44 -16.13
CA ARG A 115 -9.89 19.52 -16.42
C ARG A 115 -10.29 20.29 -15.16
N SER A 116 -10.43 19.61 -14.04
CA SER A 116 -10.75 20.25 -12.76
C SER A 116 -9.59 21.09 -12.23
N LEU A 117 -8.36 20.56 -12.27
CA LEU A 117 -7.14 21.29 -11.94
C LEU A 117 -7.00 22.57 -12.76
N GLN A 118 -7.16 22.47 -14.08
CA GLN A 118 -7.09 23.62 -14.99
C GLN A 118 -8.16 24.68 -14.71
N ARG A 119 -9.38 24.26 -14.35
CA ARG A 119 -10.45 25.21 -13.97
C ARG A 119 -10.08 26.00 -12.72
N ASP A 120 -9.51 25.35 -11.72
CA ASP A 120 -9.10 26.02 -10.47
C ASP A 120 -7.92 26.96 -10.69
N LEU A 121 -6.94 26.56 -11.51
CA LEU A 121 -5.82 27.42 -11.89
C LEU A 121 -6.30 28.67 -12.63
N LYS A 122 -7.23 28.53 -13.58
CA LYS A 122 -7.86 29.67 -14.28
C LYS A 122 -8.63 30.57 -13.33
N ARG A 123 -9.36 29.99 -12.36
CA ARG A 123 -10.09 30.76 -11.33
C ARG A 123 -9.14 31.54 -10.43
N PHE A 124 -8.03 30.93 -10.01
CA PHE A 124 -7.01 31.61 -9.23
C PHE A 124 -6.38 32.75 -10.03
N ALA A 125 -5.95 32.51 -11.27
CA ALA A 125 -5.35 33.53 -12.12
C ALA A 125 -6.28 34.74 -12.32
N LYS A 126 -7.60 34.53 -12.48
CA LYS A 126 -8.60 35.61 -12.57
C LYS A 126 -8.72 36.44 -11.29
N LYS A 127 -8.55 35.82 -10.12
CA LYS A 127 -8.68 36.49 -8.81
C LYS A 127 -7.36 37.00 -8.25
N ALA A 128 -6.24 36.60 -8.84
CA ALA A 128 -4.91 36.95 -8.38
C ALA A 128 -4.69 38.46 -8.44
N SER A 129 -4.23 39.03 -7.32
CA SER A 129 -3.97 40.45 -7.20
C SER A 129 -2.56 40.73 -6.66
N GLY A 130 -2.03 41.92 -6.94
CA GLY A 130 -0.69 42.32 -6.52
C GLY A 130 0.39 41.33 -6.95
N ARG A 131 1.15 40.81 -5.97
CA ARG A 131 2.27 39.87 -6.20
C ARG A 131 1.83 38.49 -6.69
N GLN A 132 0.61 38.05 -6.36
CA GLN A 132 0.08 36.75 -6.76
C GLN A 132 -0.02 36.59 -8.29
N LYS A 133 -0.13 37.70 -9.04
CA LYS A 133 -0.13 37.67 -10.51
C LYS A 133 1.16 37.12 -11.10
N LYS A 134 2.27 37.17 -10.35
CA LYS A 134 3.57 36.62 -10.77
C LYS A 134 3.72 35.14 -10.44
N HIS A 135 2.82 34.57 -9.62
CA HIS A 135 2.93 33.18 -9.22
C HIS A 135 2.44 32.28 -10.36
N VAL A 136 3.36 31.55 -10.96
CA VAL A 136 3.05 30.58 -12.03
C VAL A 136 2.99 29.17 -11.46
N PRO A 137 2.11 28.28 -11.97
CA PRO A 137 2.10 26.87 -11.58
C PRO A 137 3.46 26.23 -11.86
N ARG A 138 4.04 25.60 -10.83
CA ARG A 138 5.31 24.88 -10.95
C ARG A 138 5.09 23.38 -10.85
N GLU A 139 4.30 22.96 -9.87
CA GLU A 139 4.07 21.53 -9.61
C GLU A 139 2.68 21.27 -9.05
N THR A 140 2.04 20.21 -9.52
CA THR A 140 0.83 19.64 -8.92
C THR A 140 1.22 18.41 -8.10
N HIS A 141 0.87 18.38 -6.83
CA HIS A 141 1.13 17.28 -5.92
C HIS A 141 -0.18 16.56 -5.59
N ILE A 142 -0.21 15.26 -5.84
CA ILE A 142 -1.26 14.34 -5.38
C ILE A 142 -0.71 13.62 -4.15
N VAL A 143 -0.96 14.22 -3.00
CA VAL A 143 -0.36 13.86 -1.73
C VAL A 143 -1.17 12.76 -1.09
N ARG A 144 -0.53 11.64 -0.76
CA ARG A 144 -1.21 10.57 -0.03
C ARG A 144 -1.36 10.94 1.44
N ILE A 145 -2.52 10.64 2.01
CA ILE A 145 -2.79 10.81 3.44
C ILE A 145 -2.53 9.48 4.14
N PRO A 146 -1.44 9.36 4.94
CA PRO A 146 -1.12 8.12 5.62
C PRO A 146 -2.17 7.82 6.70
N ALA A 147 -2.40 6.55 6.98
CA ALA A 147 -3.35 6.10 7.99
C ALA A 147 -2.92 6.45 9.42
N THR A 148 -1.62 6.76 9.63
CA THR A 148 -1.12 7.36 10.87
C THR A 148 -1.73 8.75 11.13
N ALA A 149 -2.19 9.44 10.09
CA ALA A 149 -3.00 10.63 10.24
C ALA A 149 -4.35 10.24 10.85
N SER A 150 -4.57 10.59 12.11
CA SER A 150 -5.89 10.48 12.73
C SER A 150 -6.90 11.41 12.06
N ASP A 151 -8.16 11.24 12.40
CA ASP A 151 -9.19 12.17 11.93
C ASP A 151 -8.94 13.57 12.52
N GLY A 152 -9.19 14.61 11.73
CA GLY A 152 -9.03 15.98 12.18
C GLY A 152 -8.76 16.97 11.06
N TYR A 153 -8.41 18.19 11.45
CA TYR A 153 -8.10 19.27 10.53
C TYR A 153 -6.60 19.34 10.27
N PHE A 154 -6.23 19.38 9.00
CA PHE A 154 -4.85 19.39 8.55
C PHE A 154 -4.61 20.51 7.55
N ARG A 155 -3.35 20.91 7.43
CA ARG A 155 -2.84 21.63 6.26
C ARG A 155 -1.54 20.98 5.82
N LEU A 156 -1.29 21.03 4.51
CA LEU A 156 0.02 20.76 3.94
C LEU A 156 0.89 22.01 4.03
N VAL A 157 2.17 21.83 4.34
CA VAL A 157 3.16 22.89 4.52
C VAL A 157 4.33 22.60 3.61
N LEU A 158 4.56 23.49 2.64
CA LEU A 158 5.72 23.46 1.78
C LEU A 158 6.91 24.01 2.55
N CYS A 159 7.96 23.21 2.66
CA CYS A 159 9.23 23.58 3.27
C CYS A 159 10.36 23.55 2.23
N GLY A 160 11.41 24.33 2.46
CA GLY A 160 12.64 24.30 1.68
C GLY A 160 13.87 24.45 2.58
N GLY A 161 15.04 24.64 2.00
CA GLY A 161 16.31 24.80 2.74
C GLY A 161 17.14 23.52 2.83
N ALA A 162 18.28 23.61 3.53
CA ALA A 162 19.23 22.50 3.68
C ALA A 162 18.70 21.41 4.64
N GLU A 163 17.92 21.79 5.65
CA GLU A 163 17.35 20.87 6.63
C GLU A 163 15.85 20.71 6.37
N ALA A 164 15.42 19.46 6.18
CA ALA A 164 14.02 19.12 5.88
C ALA A 164 13.07 19.61 6.97
N GLY A 165 11.94 20.20 6.54
CA GLY A 165 10.89 20.65 7.46
C GLY A 165 11.16 21.94 8.23
N LYS A 166 12.38 22.49 8.27
CA LYS A 166 12.69 23.64 9.14
C LYS A 166 12.28 25.01 8.56
N LYS A 167 12.53 25.27 7.27
CA LYS A 167 12.18 26.55 6.64
C LYS A 167 10.85 26.44 5.89
N VAL A 168 9.80 26.96 6.51
CA VAL A 168 8.45 27.03 5.94
C VAL A 168 8.37 28.08 4.84
N LEU A 169 7.88 27.69 3.66
CA LEU A 169 7.70 28.56 2.50
C LEU A 169 6.23 29.00 2.31
N CYS A 170 5.30 28.05 2.43
CA CYS A 170 3.88 28.29 2.25
C CYS A 170 3.03 27.19 2.90
N GLY A 171 1.92 27.56 3.52
CA GLY A 171 0.89 26.61 3.97
C GLY A 171 -0.22 26.53 2.94
N SER A 172 -0.78 25.36 2.75
CA SER A 172 -2.03 25.14 2.01
C SER A 172 -3.25 25.52 2.87
N PRO A 173 -4.42 25.73 2.23
CA PRO A 173 -5.67 25.82 2.97
C PRO A 173 -5.94 24.58 3.82
N VAL A 174 -6.59 24.80 4.96
CA VAL A 174 -6.98 23.72 5.87
C VAL A 174 -8.03 22.82 5.22
N PHE A 175 -7.94 21.52 5.46
CA PHE A 175 -8.95 20.52 5.09
C PHE A 175 -9.19 19.55 6.24
N ARG A 176 -10.35 18.89 6.24
CA ARG A 176 -10.79 17.92 7.24
C ARG A 176 -10.65 16.52 6.67
N VAL A 177 -9.89 15.66 7.33
CA VAL A 177 -9.82 14.22 7.02
C VAL A 177 -10.72 13.49 8.00
N ALA A 178 -11.76 12.79 7.54
CA ALA A 178 -12.73 12.09 8.37
C ALA A 178 -12.88 10.61 7.98
N SER A 179 -13.21 9.76 8.94
CA SER A 179 -13.48 8.34 8.79
C SER A 179 -14.80 7.97 9.47
N THR A 180 -15.40 6.86 9.05
CA THR A 180 -16.65 6.36 9.62
C THR A 180 -16.45 5.56 10.91
N SER A 181 -15.19 5.26 11.25
CA SER A 181 -14.81 4.50 12.45
C SER A 181 -14.47 5.37 13.67
N ALA A 182 -14.49 6.69 13.55
CA ALA A 182 -14.05 7.56 14.63
C ALA A 182 -15.02 7.57 15.83
N ASP A 183 -14.45 7.44 17.02
CA ASP A 183 -15.10 7.85 18.26
C ASP A 183 -15.62 9.29 18.15
N VAL A 184 -16.75 9.54 18.80
CA VAL A 184 -17.45 10.84 18.88
C VAL A 184 -16.55 11.96 19.47
N SER A 185 -15.34 11.64 19.92
CA SER A 185 -14.38 12.52 20.60
C SER A 185 -13.38 13.25 19.70
N VAL A 186 -13.36 13.03 18.37
CA VAL A 186 -12.36 13.66 17.48
C VAL A 186 -12.83 15.04 16.95
N VAL A 187 -13.15 15.97 17.86
CA VAL A 187 -13.39 17.40 17.56
C VAL A 187 -12.10 18.21 17.75
N ARG A 188 -10.95 17.60 17.43
CA ARG A 188 -9.64 18.23 17.65
C ARG A 188 -9.32 19.17 16.48
N GLY A 189 -9.26 20.47 16.77
CA GLY A 189 -8.87 21.52 15.81
C GLY A 189 -10.02 22.15 15.01
N ALA A 190 -11.28 21.77 15.27
CA ALA A 190 -12.45 22.46 14.72
C ALA A 190 -12.51 23.91 15.25
N SER A 191 -12.73 24.90 14.38
CA SER A 191 -13.11 26.24 14.83
C SER A 191 -14.60 26.27 15.18
N LEU A 192 -15.04 27.26 15.97
CA LEU A 192 -16.47 27.50 16.24
C LEU A 192 -17.31 27.56 14.94
N SER A 193 -16.73 28.11 13.86
CA SER A 193 -17.35 28.15 12.53
C SER A 193 -17.44 26.79 11.82
N THR A 194 -16.59 25.81 12.17
CA THR A 194 -16.61 24.47 11.56
C THR A 194 -17.25 23.43 12.48
N MET A 195 -17.78 23.80 13.65
CA MET A 195 -18.52 22.88 14.52
C MET A 195 -19.76 22.25 13.87
N PRO A 196 -20.57 22.99 13.07
CA PRO A 196 -21.68 22.37 12.35
C PRO A 196 -21.24 21.25 11.38
N LEU A 197 -20.02 21.33 10.83
CA LEU A 197 -19.46 20.28 9.97
C LEU A 197 -19.28 18.96 10.72
N GLU A 198 -18.91 19.01 12.00
CA GLU A 198 -18.71 17.82 12.82
C GLU A 198 -20.04 17.10 13.12
N MET A 199 -21.15 17.84 13.24
CA MET A 199 -22.49 17.23 13.33
C MET A 199 -22.87 16.51 12.03
N GLY A 200 -22.55 17.09 10.87
CA GLY A 200 -22.75 16.44 9.57
C GLY A 200 -21.90 15.18 9.37
N VAL A 201 -20.62 15.24 9.75
CA VAL A 201 -19.72 14.07 9.76
C VAL A 201 -20.26 12.98 10.69
N LYS A 202 -20.79 13.34 11.87
CA LYS A 202 -21.37 12.38 12.83
C LYS A 202 -22.53 11.59 12.22
N VAL A 203 -23.45 12.25 11.54
CA VAL A 203 -24.61 11.59 10.89
C VAL A 203 -24.13 10.69 9.74
N ALA A 204 -23.17 11.14 8.94
CA ALA A 204 -22.60 10.33 7.87
C ALA A 204 -21.84 9.10 8.41
N SER A 205 -21.14 9.23 9.54
CA SER A 205 -20.41 8.12 10.18
C SER A 205 -21.34 7.08 10.81
N THR A 206 -22.48 7.45 11.40
CA THR A 206 -23.44 6.46 11.92
C THR A 206 -24.07 5.64 10.80
N VAL A 207 -24.42 6.29 9.68
CA VAL A 207 -24.86 5.63 8.43
C VAL A 207 -23.75 4.77 7.82
N GLY A 208 -22.50 5.26 7.91
CA GLY A 208 -21.22 4.56 7.85
C GLY A 208 -21.22 3.16 8.45
N GLN A 209 -21.36 3.16 9.78
CA GLN A 209 -21.23 1.99 10.64
C GLN A 209 -22.33 0.95 10.41
N VAL A 210 -23.57 1.39 10.14
CA VAL A 210 -24.70 0.50 9.84
C VAL A 210 -24.49 -0.27 8.53
N MET A 211 -23.85 0.33 7.53
CA MET A 211 -23.52 -0.39 6.30
C MET A 211 -22.31 -1.30 6.47
N ALA A 212 -21.28 -0.87 7.19
CA ALA A 212 -20.12 -1.71 7.50
C ALA A 212 -20.55 -3.00 8.23
N SER A 213 -21.47 -2.92 9.19
CA SER A 213 -21.99 -4.09 9.90
C SER A 213 -22.80 -5.03 9.00
N LYS A 214 -23.51 -4.52 7.98
CA LYS A 214 -24.24 -5.33 6.99
C LYS A 214 -23.31 -6.09 6.05
N TYR A 215 -22.21 -5.48 5.61
CA TYR A 215 -21.17 -6.18 4.82
C TYR A 215 -20.49 -7.28 5.64
N ILE A 216 -20.21 -7.03 6.92
CA ILE A 216 -19.71 -8.03 7.86
C ILE A 216 -20.74 -9.17 8.03
N GLY A 217 -22.04 -8.83 8.17
CA GLY A 217 -23.13 -9.80 8.35
C GLY A 217 -23.44 -10.65 7.10
N ALA A 218 -23.28 -10.11 5.90
CA ALA A 218 -23.47 -10.87 4.66
C ALA A 218 -22.33 -11.89 4.45
N ALA A 219 -21.10 -11.55 4.85
CA ALA A 219 -19.98 -12.49 4.78
C ALA A 219 -20.02 -13.57 5.87
N SER A 220 -20.54 -13.27 7.07
CA SER A 220 -20.74 -14.31 8.10
C SER A 220 -21.82 -15.33 7.71
N ALA A 221 -22.83 -14.93 6.93
CA ALA A 221 -23.84 -15.85 6.40
C ALA A 221 -23.26 -16.91 5.42
N VAL A 222 -22.22 -16.57 4.66
CA VAL A 222 -21.51 -17.52 3.77
C VAL A 222 -20.54 -18.43 4.55
N VAL A 223 -20.13 -18.03 5.76
CA VAL A 223 -19.30 -18.84 6.66
C VAL A 223 -20.14 -19.85 7.46
N ASN A 224 -21.41 -19.54 7.73
CA ASN A 224 -22.32 -20.40 8.50
C ASN A 224 -22.80 -21.67 7.78
N SER A 225 -22.49 -21.87 6.50
CA SER A 225 -22.84 -23.12 5.81
C SER A 225 -21.86 -24.27 6.08
N GLN A 226 -20.81 -24.07 6.88
CA GLN A 226 -19.84 -25.13 7.20
C GLN A 226 -19.40 -25.25 8.67
N VAL A 227 -19.94 -24.46 9.61
CA VAL A 227 -19.60 -24.62 11.04
C VAL A 227 -20.85 -24.48 11.91
N GLY A 228 -21.14 -25.52 12.69
CA GLY A 228 -22.27 -25.57 13.60
C GLY A 228 -22.14 -24.61 14.78
N SER A 229 -23.26 -23.91 15.05
CA SER A 229 -23.68 -23.21 16.26
C SER A 229 -22.82 -22.09 16.86
N ILE A 230 -23.42 -20.89 16.83
CA ILE A 230 -23.36 -19.78 17.80
C ILE A 230 -21.98 -19.13 17.96
N VAL A 231 -21.74 -18.09 17.17
CA VAL A 231 -20.71 -17.08 17.46
C VAL A 231 -21.40 -15.75 17.77
N THR A 232 -21.38 -15.36 19.04
CA THR A 232 -21.93 -14.09 19.55
C THR A 232 -20.99 -12.92 19.24
N ASN A 233 -21.56 -11.72 19.02
CA ASN A 233 -20.84 -10.48 18.64
C ASN A 233 -19.68 -10.07 19.57
N SER A 234 -19.68 -10.49 20.85
CA SER A 234 -18.60 -10.22 21.79
C SER A 234 -17.36 -11.10 21.54
N THR A 235 -17.57 -12.33 21.08
CA THR A 235 -16.51 -13.29 20.70
C THR A 235 -15.82 -12.85 19.42
N VAL A 236 -16.53 -12.22 18.48
CA VAL A 236 -15.93 -11.64 17.25
C VAL A 236 -14.97 -10.48 17.58
N LYS A 237 -15.31 -9.63 18.56
CA LYS A 237 -14.43 -8.53 19.00
C LYS A 237 -13.19 -9.03 19.77
N LYS A 238 -13.36 -10.01 20.67
CA LYS A 238 -12.25 -10.64 21.40
C LYS A 238 -11.37 -11.50 20.49
N ALA A 239 -11.94 -12.19 19.51
CA ALA A 239 -11.19 -13.02 18.59
C ALA A 239 -10.51 -12.20 17.48
N GLY A 240 -11.05 -11.03 17.11
CA GLY A 240 -10.34 -10.05 16.27
C GLY A 240 -9.10 -9.47 16.95
N THR A 241 -9.12 -9.29 18.28
CA THR A 241 -7.98 -8.81 19.09
C THR A 241 -7.04 -9.92 19.55
N MET A 242 -7.52 -11.16 19.68
CA MET A 242 -6.70 -12.33 20.05
C MET A 242 -6.08 -13.05 18.84
N ALA A 243 -6.76 -13.11 17.68
CA ALA A 243 -6.10 -13.47 16.41
C ALA A 243 -5.04 -12.42 16.03
N TYR A 244 -5.24 -11.17 16.43
CA TYR A 244 -4.23 -10.12 16.33
C TYR A 244 -3.01 -10.41 17.22
N GLN A 245 -3.20 -11.02 18.41
CA GLN A 245 -2.15 -11.52 19.32
C GLN A 245 -1.47 -12.81 18.89
N SER A 246 -2.16 -13.77 18.26
CA SER A 246 -1.53 -14.99 17.74
C SER A 246 -0.86 -14.77 16.38
N TYR A 247 -1.31 -13.75 15.62
CA TYR A 247 -0.59 -13.14 14.51
C TYR A 247 0.27 -11.94 14.93
N GLN A 248 0.54 -11.75 16.24
CA GLN A 248 1.62 -10.87 16.73
C GLN A 248 2.97 -11.46 16.34
N ILE A 249 3.25 -11.36 15.05
CA ILE A 249 4.53 -10.93 14.57
C ILE A 249 4.50 -9.38 14.58
N THR A 250 4.07 -8.77 15.68
CA THR A 250 4.19 -7.32 15.93
C THR A 250 5.62 -7.08 16.37
N GLY A 251 6.52 -7.04 15.39
CA GLY A 251 7.93 -6.83 15.60
C GLY A 251 8.77 -7.33 14.44
N MET A 252 8.46 -8.48 13.83
CA MET A 252 9.29 -8.98 12.73
C MET A 252 9.05 -8.23 11.42
N GLY A 253 7.91 -7.59 11.15
CA GLY A 253 7.76 -6.80 9.90
C GLY A 253 8.80 -5.68 9.80
N ASP A 254 8.89 -4.86 10.84
CA ASP A 254 9.87 -3.78 10.94
C ASP A 254 11.28 -4.33 11.22
N ALA A 255 11.45 -5.33 12.11
CA ALA A 255 12.77 -5.90 12.41
C ALA A 255 13.36 -6.74 11.26
N VAL A 256 12.53 -7.35 10.40
CA VAL A 256 12.96 -8.06 9.18
C VAL A 256 13.26 -7.07 8.08
N GLN A 257 12.44 -6.03 7.91
CA GLN A 257 12.77 -4.95 6.98
C GLN A 257 14.06 -4.23 7.39
N ASP A 258 14.30 -4.06 8.70
CA ASP A 258 15.52 -3.49 9.27
C ASP A 258 16.71 -4.46 9.27
N SER A 259 16.48 -5.78 9.38
CA SER A 259 17.55 -6.77 9.21
C SER A 259 17.96 -6.89 7.74
N TRP A 260 17.01 -6.81 6.80
CA TRP A 260 17.28 -6.73 5.37
C TRP A 260 17.94 -5.42 4.97
N ARG A 261 17.61 -4.29 5.62
CA ARG A 261 18.37 -3.03 5.47
C ARG A 261 19.81 -3.20 5.97
N ARG A 262 20.03 -3.84 7.11
CA ARG A 262 21.37 -4.11 7.64
C ARG A 262 22.17 -5.09 6.75
N GLN A 263 21.52 -6.12 6.22
CA GLN A 263 22.13 -7.06 5.28
C GLN A 263 22.47 -6.35 3.95
N ARG A 264 21.62 -5.43 3.49
CA ARG A 264 21.89 -4.55 2.35
C ARG A 264 23.11 -3.65 2.59
N ASP A 265 23.20 -2.99 3.74
CA ASP A 265 24.34 -2.14 4.09
C ASP A 265 25.65 -2.94 4.19
N GLN A 266 25.59 -4.21 4.62
CA GLN A 266 26.73 -5.12 4.60
C GLN A 266 27.10 -5.57 3.18
N GLN A 267 26.11 -5.88 2.35
CA GLN A 267 26.28 -6.30 0.95
C GLN A 267 26.90 -5.18 0.11
N GLU A 268 26.35 -3.96 0.18
CA GLU A 268 26.88 -2.77 -0.52
C GLU A 268 28.32 -2.44 -0.10
N ARG A 269 28.68 -2.69 1.17
CA ARG A 269 30.03 -2.49 1.70
C ARG A 269 31.02 -3.54 1.20
N TYR A 270 30.57 -4.76 0.90
CA TYR A 270 31.39 -5.83 0.33
C TYR A 270 31.53 -5.70 -1.19
N ASP A 271 30.44 -5.40 -1.92
CA ASP A 271 30.45 -5.20 -3.38
C ASP A 271 31.33 -4.02 -3.80
N SER A 272 31.36 -2.94 -3.00
CA SER A 272 32.20 -1.78 -3.29
C SER A 272 33.72 -2.07 -3.20
N LEU A 273 34.13 -3.23 -2.70
CA LEU A 273 35.53 -3.67 -2.59
C LEU A 273 35.92 -4.75 -3.61
N MET A 274 34.96 -5.34 -4.35
CA MET A 274 35.17 -6.48 -5.24
C MET A 274 34.59 -6.24 -6.64
N VAL A 275 35.21 -5.33 -7.39
CA VAL A 275 34.84 -5.09 -8.79
C VAL A 275 35.40 -6.23 -9.65
N ASN A 276 34.52 -7.01 -10.29
CA ASN A 276 34.78 -8.02 -11.35
C ASN A 276 34.96 -9.51 -10.97
N VAL A 277 34.38 -10.00 -9.87
CA VAL A 277 34.21 -11.46 -9.68
C VAL A 277 32.72 -11.76 -9.47
N PRO A 278 32.10 -12.67 -10.25
CA PRO A 278 30.74 -13.13 -9.95
C PRO A 278 30.77 -13.92 -8.65
N VAL A 279 30.43 -13.27 -7.54
CA VAL A 279 30.35 -13.91 -6.23
C VAL A 279 28.98 -14.55 -6.10
N ILE A 280 28.93 -15.87 -5.93
CA ILE A 280 27.68 -16.55 -5.56
C ILE A 280 27.39 -16.25 -4.09
N HIS A 281 26.27 -15.57 -3.84
CA HIS A 281 25.81 -15.26 -2.50
C HIS A 281 24.76 -16.28 -2.07
N MET A 282 25.16 -17.21 -1.22
CA MET A 282 24.22 -18.14 -0.58
C MET A 282 23.42 -17.40 0.49
N VAL A 283 22.09 -17.52 0.44
CA VAL A 283 21.20 -16.83 1.38
C VAL A 283 21.07 -17.64 2.66
N GLY A 284 21.21 -17.01 3.82
CA GLY A 284 20.97 -17.65 5.12
C GLY A 284 21.96 -18.76 5.50
N SER A 285 21.80 -19.30 6.71
CA SER A 285 22.72 -20.31 7.25
C SER A 285 22.57 -21.70 6.60
N GLU A 286 23.63 -22.51 6.74
CA GLU A 286 23.65 -23.91 6.29
C GLU A 286 22.59 -24.78 6.96
N SER A 287 22.15 -24.40 8.16
CA SER A 287 21.16 -25.15 8.95
C SER A 287 19.73 -25.04 8.43
N GLY A 288 19.46 -24.16 7.45
CA GLY A 288 18.15 -24.00 6.84
C GLY A 288 17.68 -22.54 6.77
N PRO A 289 16.46 -22.31 6.26
CA PRO A 289 15.87 -20.97 6.20
C PRO A 289 15.66 -20.37 7.60
N GLU A 290 15.99 -19.09 7.74
CA GLU A 290 15.80 -18.34 8.98
C GLU A 290 14.51 -17.53 8.96
N ALA A 291 13.96 -17.24 10.15
CA ALA A 291 12.75 -16.45 10.27
C ALA A 291 12.87 -15.10 9.51
N PRO A 292 11.88 -14.72 8.69
CA PRO A 292 10.51 -15.22 8.65
C PRO A 292 10.26 -16.43 7.71
N PHE A 293 11.30 -16.98 7.09
CA PHE A 293 11.17 -18.12 6.18
C PHE A 293 11.12 -19.45 6.94
N PRO A 294 10.45 -20.47 6.38
CA PRO A 294 9.75 -20.49 5.09
C PRO A 294 8.38 -19.79 5.10
N VAL A 295 8.03 -19.11 4.00
CA VAL A 295 6.71 -18.47 3.82
C VAL A 295 5.96 -19.13 2.66
N LYS A 296 4.81 -19.74 2.96
CA LYS A 296 3.99 -20.45 1.96
C LYS A 296 2.73 -19.67 1.57
N PHE A 297 2.48 -19.54 0.27
CA PHE A 297 1.22 -19.03 -0.27
C PHE A 297 0.89 -19.71 -1.60
N ASP A 298 -0.28 -19.41 -2.16
CA ASP A 298 -0.68 -19.87 -3.48
C ASP A 298 -1.38 -18.74 -4.25
N GLY A 299 -1.38 -18.87 -5.57
CA GLY A 299 -2.03 -17.92 -6.47
C GLY A 299 -2.40 -18.57 -7.79
N LYS A 300 -3.31 -17.93 -8.51
CA LYS A 300 -3.71 -18.34 -9.86
C LYS A 300 -2.93 -17.52 -10.89
N VAL A 301 -2.31 -18.20 -11.84
CA VAL A 301 -1.56 -17.53 -12.92
C VAL A 301 -2.54 -16.74 -13.79
N VAL A 302 -2.23 -15.46 -14.01
CA VAL A 302 -2.97 -14.56 -14.88
C VAL A 302 -2.08 -14.00 -15.96
N ARG A 303 -2.70 -13.57 -17.06
CA ARG A 303 -1.97 -12.92 -18.16
C ARG A 303 -1.38 -11.60 -17.67
N GLY A 304 -0.07 -11.44 -17.86
CA GLY A 304 0.65 -10.19 -17.65
C GLY A 304 0.67 -9.32 -18.90
N THR A 305 1.58 -8.34 -18.92
CA THR A 305 1.79 -7.46 -20.07
C THR A 305 2.66 -8.07 -21.18
N GLY A 306 3.29 -9.22 -20.92
CA GLY A 306 4.27 -9.85 -21.82
C GLY A 306 5.65 -9.17 -21.87
N ARG A 307 5.81 -8.01 -21.21
CA ARG A 307 7.03 -7.20 -21.29
C ARG A 307 8.27 -7.86 -20.67
N SER A 308 8.10 -8.70 -19.64
CA SER A 308 9.23 -9.44 -19.05
C SER A 308 9.93 -10.31 -20.09
N ILE A 309 9.16 -11.03 -20.90
CA ILE A 309 9.68 -11.87 -21.97
C ILE A 309 10.24 -10.99 -23.10
N ALA A 310 9.48 -9.98 -23.52
CA ALA A 310 9.87 -9.14 -24.65
C ALA A 310 11.11 -8.26 -24.38
N GLU A 311 11.29 -7.77 -23.16
CA GLU A 311 12.37 -6.84 -22.80
C GLU A 311 13.58 -7.55 -22.17
N LEU A 312 13.36 -8.65 -21.43
CA LEU A 312 14.42 -9.33 -20.66
C LEU A 312 14.65 -10.79 -21.07
N GLY A 313 13.78 -11.38 -21.89
CA GLY A 313 13.82 -12.81 -22.20
C GLY A 313 13.43 -13.72 -21.03
N ILE A 314 12.83 -13.17 -19.96
CA ILE A 314 12.54 -13.93 -18.73
C ILE A 314 11.03 -14.26 -18.68
N PRO A 315 10.64 -15.56 -18.71
CA PRO A 315 9.24 -15.96 -18.58
C PRO A 315 8.76 -15.83 -17.13
N THR A 316 7.83 -14.91 -16.87
CA THR A 316 7.28 -14.69 -15.53
C THR A 316 5.78 -14.97 -15.44
N ALA A 317 5.40 -15.84 -14.50
CA ALA A 317 4.02 -16.10 -14.14
C ALA A 317 3.53 -15.03 -13.16
N ASN A 318 2.51 -14.25 -13.56
CA ASN A 318 1.88 -13.28 -12.67
C ASN A 318 0.81 -13.97 -11.83
N LEU A 319 0.88 -13.84 -10.50
CA LEU A 319 -0.07 -14.50 -9.60
C LEU A 319 -1.16 -13.54 -9.10
N SER A 320 -2.40 -13.98 -9.26
CA SER A 320 -3.60 -13.39 -8.65
C SER A 320 -4.07 -14.20 -7.44
N GLY A 321 -4.93 -13.62 -6.60
CA GLY A 321 -5.45 -14.31 -5.41
C GLY A 321 -4.48 -14.43 -4.23
N VAL A 322 -3.23 -13.95 -4.39
CA VAL A 322 -2.27 -13.86 -3.28
C VAL A 322 -2.74 -12.80 -2.27
N SER A 323 -2.70 -13.14 -0.99
CA SER A 323 -3.11 -12.28 0.13
C SER A 323 -2.37 -10.94 0.12
N ASP A 324 -3.11 -9.85 0.39
CA ASP A 324 -2.53 -8.51 0.50
C ASP A 324 -1.49 -8.43 1.63
N GLN A 325 -1.61 -9.25 2.68
CA GLN A 325 -0.59 -9.30 3.74
C GLN A 325 0.77 -9.77 3.21
N VAL A 326 0.79 -10.77 2.31
CA VAL A 326 2.03 -11.26 1.68
C VAL A 326 2.60 -10.17 0.77
N LYS A 327 1.75 -9.61 -0.11
CA LYS A 327 2.15 -8.55 -1.04
C LYS A 327 2.74 -7.34 -0.33
N VAL A 328 2.17 -6.98 0.81
CA VAL A 328 2.59 -5.84 1.61
C VAL A 328 3.87 -6.17 2.38
N ARG A 329 3.90 -7.26 3.16
CA ARG A 329 5.03 -7.55 4.08
C ARG A 329 6.27 -8.11 3.39
N MET A 330 6.11 -8.81 2.26
CA MET A 330 7.20 -9.52 1.59
C MET A 330 7.65 -8.76 0.35
N GLY A 331 7.95 -7.46 0.43
CA GLY A 331 8.45 -6.70 -0.73
C GLY A 331 9.91 -7.03 -1.04
N GLY A 332 10.22 -7.43 -2.28
CA GLY A 332 11.60 -7.77 -2.69
C GLY A 332 11.68 -8.90 -3.70
N VAL A 333 12.89 -9.43 -3.87
CA VAL A 333 13.21 -10.61 -4.68
C VAL A 333 13.65 -11.75 -3.75
N PHE A 334 13.16 -12.96 -4.01
CA PHE A 334 13.29 -14.10 -3.10
C PHE A 334 13.67 -15.38 -3.84
N ALA A 335 14.53 -16.17 -3.20
CA ALA A 335 14.76 -17.57 -3.56
C ALA A 335 13.58 -18.40 -3.04
N ALA A 336 13.00 -19.22 -3.91
CA ALA A 336 11.76 -19.94 -3.60
C ALA A 336 11.66 -21.29 -4.31
N TRP A 337 10.74 -22.12 -3.81
CA TRP A 337 10.22 -23.26 -4.54
C TRP A 337 8.82 -22.95 -5.09
N ALA A 338 8.52 -23.42 -6.29
CA ALA A 338 7.22 -23.32 -6.94
C ALA A 338 6.71 -24.70 -7.35
N CYS A 339 5.42 -24.98 -7.12
CA CYS A 339 4.77 -26.21 -7.54
C CYS A 339 3.51 -25.85 -8.35
N ILE A 340 3.50 -26.26 -9.62
CA ILE A 340 2.39 -26.01 -10.54
C ILE A 340 1.30 -27.06 -10.29
N GLN A 341 0.06 -26.61 -10.16
CA GLN A 341 -1.10 -27.47 -10.05
C GLN A 341 -1.99 -27.28 -11.28
N PRO A 342 -2.15 -28.32 -12.11
CA PRO A 342 -3.02 -28.26 -13.27
C PRO A 342 -4.48 -28.04 -12.82
N PRO A 343 -5.31 -27.38 -13.66
CA PRO A 343 -6.70 -27.10 -13.34
C PRO A 343 -7.50 -28.41 -13.21
N LYS A 344 -8.26 -28.55 -12.11
CA LYS A 344 -9.03 -29.77 -11.79
C LYS A 344 -10.19 -30.11 -12.75
N ASN A 345 -10.48 -29.27 -13.75
CA ASN A 345 -11.75 -29.31 -14.50
C ASN A 345 -11.63 -29.65 -16.00
N SER A 346 -10.50 -30.14 -16.49
CA SER A 346 -10.47 -30.70 -17.84
C SER A 346 -10.95 -32.15 -17.82
N ASN A 347 -12.28 -32.33 -17.86
CA ASN A 347 -12.91 -33.58 -18.30
C ASN A 347 -12.72 -33.84 -19.82
N ASP A 348 -11.84 -33.06 -20.47
CA ASP A 348 -11.41 -33.32 -21.83
C ASP A 348 -10.23 -34.29 -21.80
N ASP A 349 -10.42 -35.44 -22.46
CA ASP A 349 -9.44 -36.50 -22.70
C ASP A 349 -8.13 -36.01 -23.37
N ALA A 350 -8.06 -34.74 -23.78
CA ALA A 350 -6.84 -34.07 -24.27
C ALA A 350 -5.88 -33.58 -23.16
N SER A 351 -6.31 -33.54 -21.89
CA SER A 351 -5.49 -33.08 -20.76
C SER A 351 -4.63 -34.18 -20.11
N GLY A 352 -4.83 -35.44 -20.50
CA GLY A 352 -4.05 -36.58 -20.01
C GLY A 352 -2.56 -36.49 -20.36
N GLY A 353 -2.23 -36.03 -21.57
CA GLY A 353 -0.82 -35.91 -22.01
C GLY A 353 -0.05 -34.74 -21.38
N LEU A 354 -0.74 -33.65 -21.02
CA LEU A 354 -0.11 -32.47 -20.41
C LEU A 354 0.23 -32.68 -18.93
N ASN A 355 -0.58 -33.48 -18.22
CA ASN A 355 -0.35 -33.82 -16.82
C ASN A 355 0.87 -34.74 -16.62
N ASP A 356 1.15 -35.64 -17.58
CA ASP A 356 2.31 -36.54 -17.50
C ASP A 356 3.64 -35.83 -17.83
N MET A 357 3.62 -34.74 -18.62
CA MET A 357 4.82 -33.95 -18.93
C MET A 357 5.16 -32.89 -17.88
N LEU A 358 4.24 -32.57 -16.97
CA LEU A 358 4.48 -31.52 -15.97
C LEU A 358 5.13 -32.10 -14.70
N PRO A 359 6.29 -31.56 -14.27
CA PRO A 359 6.81 -31.86 -12.94
C PRO A 359 5.76 -31.46 -11.91
N THR A 360 5.16 -32.46 -11.27
CA THR A 360 4.21 -32.25 -10.17
C THR A 360 4.94 -31.88 -8.86
N ASP A 361 6.27 -31.94 -8.89
CA ASP A 361 7.15 -31.62 -7.78
C ASP A 361 7.42 -30.10 -7.64
N TRP A 362 8.12 -29.74 -6.58
CA TRP A 362 8.64 -28.41 -6.33
C TRP A 362 9.85 -28.13 -7.21
N LEU A 363 9.78 -27.03 -7.95
CA LEU A 363 10.82 -26.53 -8.84
C LEU A 363 11.42 -25.24 -8.26
N GLU A 364 12.70 -25.02 -8.50
CA GLU A 364 13.39 -23.80 -8.09
C GLU A 364 12.80 -22.60 -8.83
N ALA A 365 12.60 -21.51 -8.10
CA ALA A 365 11.98 -20.31 -8.61
C ALA A 365 12.55 -19.05 -7.97
N VAL A 366 12.59 -17.99 -8.77
CA VAL A 366 12.82 -16.62 -8.31
C VAL A 366 11.47 -15.91 -8.22
N VAL A 367 11.16 -15.35 -7.07
CA VAL A 367 9.88 -14.65 -6.83
C VAL A 367 10.13 -13.19 -6.59
N THR A 368 9.53 -12.33 -7.42
CA THR A 368 9.55 -10.88 -7.26
C THR A 368 8.21 -10.40 -6.76
N ILE A 369 8.21 -9.71 -5.62
CA ILE A 369 7.05 -9.06 -5.02
C ILE A 369 7.31 -7.56 -4.97
N ALA A 370 6.83 -6.86 -5.98
CA ALA A 370 7.03 -5.43 -6.14
C ALA A 370 5.97 -4.82 -7.05
N PRO A 371 5.79 -3.48 -7.04
CA PRO A 371 4.94 -2.84 -8.01
C PRO A 371 5.48 -3.06 -9.42
N SER A 372 4.60 -3.26 -10.40
CA SER A 372 5.05 -3.38 -11.78
C SER A 372 5.75 -2.09 -12.23
N ARG A 373 6.92 -2.22 -12.85
CA ARG A 373 7.71 -1.09 -13.39
C ARG A 373 6.97 -0.31 -14.49
N HIS A 374 6.07 -0.99 -15.19
CA HIS A 374 5.27 -0.40 -16.27
C HIS A 374 3.87 0.02 -15.82
N ALA A 375 3.52 -0.21 -14.56
CA ALA A 375 2.24 0.30 -14.07
C ALA A 375 2.31 1.83 -14.04
N PRO A 376 1.24 2.52 -14.49
CA PRO A 376 1.16 3.97 -14.36
C PRO A 376 1.36 4.34 -12.89
N PRO A 377 2.03 5.47 -12.61
CA PRO A 377 2.24 5.89 -11.24
C PRO A 377 0.86 6.09 -10.59
N SER A 378 0.75 5.70 -9.32
CA SER A 378 -0.47 5.86 -8.53
C SER A 378 -0.15 6.32 -7.12
N VAL A 379 -1.16 6.88 -6.44
CA VAL A 379 -1.05 7.39 -5.06
C VAL A 379 -0.50 6.32 -4.11
N ALA A 380 -0.93 5.07 -4.28
CA ALA A 380 -0.47 3.91 -3.53
C ALA A 380 -0.25 2.73 -4.48
N MET A 381 1.02 2.46 -4.76
CA MET A 381 1.45 1.44 -5.70
C MET A 381 1.31 0.06 -5.09
N LYS A 382 0.47 -0.78 -5.70
CA LYS A 382 0.24 -2.14 -5.22
C LYS A 382 1.33 -3.08 -5.74
N ASN A 383 1.78 -3.98 -4.87
CA ASN A 383 2.73 -5.02 -5.25
C ASN A 383 2.02 -6.12 -6.04
N ASN A 384 2.64 -6.52 -7.14
CA ASN A 384 2.31 -7.73 -7.87
C ASN A 384 3.27 -8.84 -7.44
N VAL A 385 2.85 -10.09 -7.64
CA VAL A 385 3.68 -11.27 -7.39
C VAL A 385 3.99 -11.91 -8.73
N MET A 386 5.27 -11.93 -9.09
CA MET A 386 5.80 -12.48 -10.32
C MET A 386 6.72 -13.65 -9.96
N VAL A 387 6.51 -14.80 -10.60
CA VAL A 387 7.29 -16.02 -10.34
C VAL A 387 7.97 -16.44 -11.64
N HIS A 388 9.29 -16.47 -11.63
CA HIS A 388 10.09 -17.13 -12.66
C HIS A 388 10.45 -18.52 -12.14
N ILE A 389 9.92 -19.56 -12.76
CA ILE A 389 10.31 -20.94 -12.47
C ILE A 389 11.53 -21.21 -13.34
N ILE A 390 12.64 -21.65 -12.73
CA ILE A 390 13.96 -21.74 -13.40
C ILE A 390 13.98 -22.88 -14.42
N HIS A 391 13.15 -23.90 -14.21
CA HIS A 391 12.98 -24.99 -15.16
C HIS A 391 12.49 -24.47 -16.52
N ASP A 392 13.12 -24.95 -17.60
CA ASP A 392 12.73 -24.63 -18.96
C ASP A 392 11.52 -25.47 -19.37
N PHE A 393 10.42 -24.79 -19.68
CA PHE A 393 9.16 -25.40 -20.13
C PHE A 393 8.90 -25.18 -21.62
N GLU A 394 9.91 -24.75 -22.37
CA GLU A 394 9.77 -24.42 -23.79
C GLU A 394 8.60 -23.43 -24.02
N ASP A 395 7.67 -23.74 -24.92
CA ASP A 395 6.52 -22.88 -25.26
C ASP A 395 5.27 -23.11 -24.39
N MET A 396 5.38 -23.85 -23.29
CA MET A 396 4.23 -24.14 -22.43
C MET A 396 3.80 -22.93 -21.61
N HIS A 397 2.50 -22.65 -21.60
CA HIS A 397 1.92 -21.58 -20.78
C HIS A 397 1.02 -22.13 -19.66
N PHE A 398 1.17 -21.58 -18.47
CA PHE A 398 0.43 -22.01 -17.27
C PHE A 398 -0.70 -21.07 -16.88
N VAL A 399 -1.26 -20.31 -17.83
CA VAL A 399 -2.39 -19.41 -17.56
C VAL A 399 -3.54 -20.21 -16.95
N ASP A 400 -4.18 -19.64 -15.93
CA ASP A 400 -5.23 -20.26 -15.14
C ASP A 400 -4.81 -21.44 -14.23
N ALA A 401 -3.57 -21.93 -14.33
CA ALA A 401 -3.03 -22.91 -13.40
C ALA A 401 -2.87 -22.30 -12.00
N LYS A 402 -2.97 -23.15 -10.98
CA LYS A 402 -2.72 -22.75 -9.60
C LYS A 402 -1.27 -23.03 -9.26
N VAL A 403 -0.52 -22.03 -8.82
CA VAL A 403 0.88 -22.19 -8.40
C VAL A 403 0.97 -22.04 -6.89
N LYS A 404 1.57 -23.02 -6.24
CA LYS A 404 1.98 -22.95 -4.83
C LYS A 404 3.41 -22.42 -4.77
N VAL A 405 3.67 -21.48 -3.88
CA VAL A 405 4.98 -20.87 -3.68
C VAL A 405 5.42 -21.05 -2.24
N LEU A 406 6.70 -21.36 -2.06
CA LEU A 406 7.38 -21.47 -0.78
C LEU A 406 8.63 -20.59 -0.82
N LEU A 407 8.55 -19.37 -0.27
CA LEU A 407 9.71 -18.50 -0.15
C LEU A 407 10.65 -19.06 0.90
N MET A 408 11.93 -19.14 0.57
CA MET A 408 12.97 -19.75 1.41
C MET A 408 13.98 -18.71 1.91
N GLY A 409 14.22 -17.66 1.15
CA GLY A 409 15.18 -16.62 1.52
C GLY A 409 15.00 -15.35 0.73
N PHE A 410 15.38 -14.22 1.33
CA PHE A 410 15.44 -12.92 0.68
C PHE A 410 16.77 -12.78 -0.07
N LEU A 411 16.71 -12.41 -1.35
CA LEU A 411 17.90 -12.15 -2.17
C LEU A 411 18.29 -10.69 -2.05
N HIS A 412 17.43 -9.78 -2.54
CA HIS A 412 17.67 -8.35 -2.53
C HIS A 412 16.36 -7.55 -2.71
N PRO A 413 16.37 -6.22 -2.47
CA PRO A 413 15.23 -5.35 -2.73
C PRO A 413 14.95 -5.24 -4.23
N ALA A 414 13.68 -5.10 -4.61
CA ALA A 414 13.34 -4.88 -6.02
C ALA A 414 14.00 -3.61 -6.57
N ALA A 415 14.53 -3.71 -7.79
CA ALA A 415 15.21 -2.62 -8.48
C ALA A 415 14.33 -1.38 -8.65
N ASN A 416 14.98 -0.22 -8.78
CA ASN A 416 14.31 1.04 -9.07
C ASN A 416 13.56 0.94 -10.41
N PRO A 417 12.35 1.51 -10.56
CA PRO A 417 11.65 1.58 -11.85
C PRO A 417 12.49 2.16 -13.01
N HIS A 418 13.49 2.99 -12.71
CA HIS A 418 14.40 3.59 -13.68
C HIS A 418 15.66 2.77 -13.99
N THR A 419 15.84 1.60 -13.36
CA THR A 419 16.95 0.70 -13.69
C THR A 419 16.81 0.21 -15.14
N PRO A 420 17.88 0.28 -15.95
CA PRO A 420 17.80 -0.08 -17.35
C PRO A 420 17.73 -1.62 -17.52
N PRO A 421 17.11 -2.11 -18.61
CA PRO A 421 16.81 -3.54 -18.78
C PRO A 421 18.04 -4.46 -18.73
N GLU A 422 19.18 -4.02 -19.24
CA GLU A 422 20.43 -4.80 -19.26
C GLU A 422 20.94 -5.10 -17.85
N HIS A 423 20.83 -4.14 -16.92
CA HIS A 423 21.20 -4.35 -15.52
C HIS A 423 20.22 -5.29 -14.83
N LEU A 424 18.92 -5.21 -15.15
CA LEU A 424 17.91 -6.11 -14.61
C LEU A 424 18.12 -7.56 -15.05
N ALA A 425 18.49 -7.77 -16.31
CA ALA A 425 18.81 -9.10 -16.83
C ALA A 425 20.06 -9.68 -16.13
N GLY A 426 21.09 -8.87 -15.90
CA GLY A 426 22.28 -9.27 -15.15
C GLY A 426 21.99 -9.61 -13.69
N GLU A 427 21.22 -8.76 -12.99
CA GLU A 427 20.77 -8.97 -11.61
C GLU A 427 19.95 -10.26 -11.50
N HIS A 428 19.00 -10.48 -12.41
CA HIS A 428 18.18 -11.70 -12.42
C HIS A 428 18.99 -12.96 -12.73
N SER A 429 20.01 -12.88 -13.60
CA SER A 429 20.92 -14.00 -13.84
C SER A 429 21.70 -14.37 -12.57
N GLN A 430 22.11 -13.36 -11.79
CA GLN A 430 22.75 -13.58 -10.49
C GLN A 430 21.78 -14.19 -9.47
N ASP A 431 20.51 -13.77 -9.48
CA ASP A 431 19.47 -14.34 -8.61
C ASP A 431 19.23 -15.82 -8.88
N ILE A 432 19.24 -16.23 -10.15
CA ILE A 432 19.14 -17.65 -10.54
C ILE A 432 20.30 -18.43 -9.92
N MET A 433 21.54 -17.96 -10.09
CA MET A 433 22.72 -18.63 -9.54
C MET A 433 22.67 -18.71 -8.01
N ASN A 434 22.34 -17.60 -7.33
CA ASN A 434 22.21 -17.55 -5.88
C ASN A 434 21.09 -18.47 -5.38
N THR A 435 19.97 -18.54 -6.10
CA THR A 435 18.82 -19.40 -5.77
C THR A 435 19.21 -20.87 -5.90
N LEU A 436 19.78 -21.29 -7.03
CA LEU A 436 20.20 -22.67 -7.25
C LEU A 436 21.23 -23.12 -6.20
N ALA A 437 22.23 -22.28 -5.92
CA ALA A 437 23.24 -22.57 -4.90
C ALA A 437 22.63 -22.66 -3.48
N SER A 438 21.70 -21.78 -3.14
CA SER A 438 21.07 -21.75 -1.82
C SER A 438 20.12 -22.94 -1.60
N LEU A 439 19.30 -23.25 -2.60
CA LEU A 439 18.27 -24.29 -2.54
C LEU A 439 18.81 -25.70 -2.73
N GLY A 440 19.99 -25.85 -3.35
CA GLY A 440 20.68 -27.13 -3.48
C GLY A 440 21.18 -27.74 -2.16
N ARG A 441 21.11 -26.99 -1.05
CA ARG A 441 21.48 -27.49 0.29
C ARG A 441 20.37 -28.37 0.87
N VAL A 442 20.76 -29.46 1.55
CA VAL A 442 19.83 -30.47 2.09
C VAL A 442 18.77 -29.84 3.02
N ALA A 443 19.18 -28.97 3.94
CA ALA A 443 18.27 -28.30 4.86
C ALA A 443 17.32 -27.27 4.20
N TRP A 444 17.54 -26.97 2.92
CA TRP A 444 16.76 -26.02 2.11
C TRP A 444 15.77 -26.70 1.16
N GLY A 445 15.66 -28.04 1.26
CA GLY A 445 14.76 -28.85 0.46
C GLY A 445 13.28 -28.58 0.75
N PRO A 446 12.39 -28.67 -0.27
CA PRO A 446 10.99 -28.29 -0.14
C PRO A 446 10.15 -29.31 0.63
N HIS A 447 10.46 -30.60 0.50
CA HIS A 447 9.69 -31.69 1.10
C HIS A 447 9.75 -31.68 2.63
N ASP A 448 10.96 -31.68 3.17
CA ASP A 448 11.20 -31.64 4.61
C ASP A 448 10.66 -30.34 5.21
N THR A 449 10.85 -29.23 4.52
CA THR A 449 10.30 -27.93 4.91
C THR A 449 8.77 -27.95 4.99
N VAL A 450 8.10 -28.48 3.98
CA VAL A 450 6.63 -28.60 3.97
C VAL A 450 6.14 -29.59 5.02
N ALA A 451 6.86 -30.68 5.27
CA ALA A 451 6.55 -31.66 6.31
C ALA A 451 6.70 -31.04 7.71
N MET A 452 7.79 -30.31 7.97
CA MET A 452 8.02 -29.55 9.19
C MET A 452 6.92 -28.51 9.41
N MET A 453 6.53 -27.75 8.38
CA MET A 453 5.43 -26.79 8.50
C MET A 453 4.10 -27.47 8.83
N LYS A 454 3.85 -28.70 8.33
CA LYS A 454 2.65 -29.47 8.68
C LYS A 454 2.74 -30.01 10.11
N SER A 455 3.90 -30.50 10.55
CA SER A 455 4.10 -31.05 11.89
C SER A 455 3.96 -29.96 12.95
N VAL A 456 4.60 -28.80 12.76
CA VAL A 456 4.47 -27.62 13.63
C VAL A 456 3.02 -27.16 13.73
N LYS A 457 2.27 -27.16 12.61
CA LYS A 457 0.83 -26.86 12.63
C LYS A 457 0.03 -27.91 13.41
N SER A 458 0.48 -29.16 13.39
CA SER A 458 -0.20 -30.27 14.05
C SER A 458 0.11 -30.41 15.54
N SER A 459 1.27 -29.91 15.99
CA SER A 459 1.71 -29.93 17.39
C SER A 459 1.18 -28.74 18.21
N ARG A 460 0.57 -27.75 17.55
CA ARG A 460 -0.10 -26.61 18.19
C ARG A 460 -1.26 -27.06 19.07
N SER A 461 -1.39 -26.38 20.21
CA SER A 461 -2.46 -26.62 21.18
C SER A 461 -3.83 -26.36 20.55
N LEU A 462 -4.89 -26.93 21.14
CA LEU A 462 -6.27 -26.72 20.66
C LEU A 462 -6.65 -25.23 20.65
N GLY A 463 -6.14 -24.43 21.60
CA GLY A 463 -6.33 -22.98 21.64
C GLY A 463 -5.68 -22.28 20.44
N GLU A 464 -4.42 -22.58 20.14
CA GLU A 464 -3.71 -22.02 18.98
C GLU A 464 -4.33 -22.45 17.64
N ARG A 465 -4.88 -23.66 17.57
CA ARG A 465 -5.62 -24.13 16.39
C ARG A 465 -6.94 -23.39 16.20
N LEU A 466 -7.63 -23.08 17.29
CA LEU A 466 -8.85 -22.27 17.27
C LEU A 466 -8.54 -20.81 16.90
N ASP A 467 -7.38 -20.30 17.31
CA ASP A 467 -6.88 -18.99 16.90
C ASP A 467 -6.51 -18.96 15.41
N ASP A 468 -5.96 -20.04 14.85
CA ASP A 468 -5.68 -20.16 13.41
C ASP A 468 -6.97 -20.25 12.57
N THR A 469 -7.98 -21.00 13.02
CA THR A 469 -9.28 -21.06 12.32
C THR A 469 -10.00 -19.72 12.43
N THR A 470 -9.93 -19.07 13.59
CA THR A 470 -10.46 -17.73 13.75
C THR A 470 -9.69 -16.72 12.91
N GLY A 471 -8.36 -16.82 12.82
CA GLY A 471 -7.52 -16.01 11.93
C GLY A 471 -7.82 -16.22 10.45
N ARG A 472 -8.21 -17.44 10.03
CA ARG A 472 -8.74 -17.71 8.68
C ARG A 472 -10.09 -17.05 8.44
N VAL A 473 -10.96 -16.98 9.45
CA VAL A 473 -12.24 -16.26 9.35
C VAL A 473 -12.01 -14.75 9.33
N VAL A 474 -11.11 -14.23 10.18
CA VAL A 474 -10.70 -12.81 10.20
C VAL A 474 -10.06 -12.43 8.86
N SER A 475 -9.18 -13.25 8.29
CA SER A 475 -8.59 -12.97 6.97
C SER A 475 -9.60 -13.03 5.82
N GLN A 476 -10.69 -13.80 5.94
CA GLN A 476 -11.82 -13.76 4.99
C GLN A 476 -12.65 -12.48 5.15
N VAL A 477 -12.82 -11.99 6.38
CA VAL A 477 -13.48 -10.71 6.67
C VAL A 477 -12.60 -9.52 6.23
N ASP A 478 -11.27 -9.64 6.32
CA ASP A 478 -10.30 -8.65 5.81
C ASP A 478 -10.29 -8.54 4.28
N LYS A 479 -10.82 -9.53 3.55
CA LYS A 479 -11.06 -9.40 2.09
C LYS A 479 -12.15 -8.38 1.77
N ILE A 480 -12.98 -8.01 2.75
CA ILE A 480 -13.92 -6.92 2.59
C ILE A 480 -13.13 -5.63 2.76
N PRO A 481 -13.03 -4.78 1.72
CA PRO A 481 -12.32 -3.52 1.81
C PRO A 481 -13.11 -2.54 2.69
N MET A 482 -12.99 -2.67 4.02
CA MET A 482 -13.65 -1.80 5.00
C MET A 482 -13.34 -0.30 4.78
N HIS A 483 -12.17 -0.03 4.20
CA HIS A 483 -11.75 1.30 3.79
C HIS A 483 -12.63 1.91 2.68
N TRP A 484 -13.34 1.13 1.86
CA TRP A 484 -14.31 1.66 0.89
C TRP A 484 -15.54 2.27 1.56
N VAL A 485 -15.86 1.84 2.77
CA VAL A 485 -16.93 2.40 3.61
C VAL A 485 -16.37 3.44 4.60
N GLY A 486 -15.10 3.82 4.44
CA GLY A 486 -14.40 4.81 5.26
C GLY A 486 -14.01 4.36 6.66
N VAL A 487 -14.07 3.05 6.94
CA VAL A 487 -13.71 2.49 8.25
C VAL A 487 -12.20 2.30 8.34
N ARG A 488 -11.61 2.73 9.47
CA ARG A 488 -10.19 2.50 9.80
C ARG A 488 -10.08 1.24 10.65
N SER A 489 -9.60 0.14 10.08
CA SER A 489 -9.21 -1.04 10.85
C SER A 489 -7.73 -0.94 11.26
N GLU A 490 -7.37 -1.51 12.41
CA GLU A 490 -5.96 -1.56 12.87
C GLU A 490 -5.06 -2.28 11.85
N VAL A 491 -5.57 -3.36 11.26
CA VAL A 491 -4.90 -4.10 10.17
C VAL A 491 -4.69 -3.20 8.95
N GLY A 492 -5.71 -2.44 8.56
CA GLY A 492 -5.62 -1.50 7.43
C GLY A 492 -4.60 -0.39 7.68
N VAL A 493 -4.53 0.14 8.91
CA VAL A 493 -3.52 1.13 9.30
C VAL A 493 -2.10 0.55 9.21
N MET A 494 -1.89 -0.68 9.65
CA MET A 494 -0.58 -1.34 9.53
C MET A 494 -0.20 -1.63 8.08
N GLN A 495 -1.12 -2.11 7.26
CA GLN A 495 -0.87 -2.30 5.83
C GLN A 495 -0.55 -0.98 5.13
N ASP A 496 -1.22 0.09 5.53
CA ASP A 496 -1.03 1.41 4.99
C ASP A 496 0.37 1.98 5.27
N LYS A 497 0.96 1.71 6.44
CA LYS A 497 2.34 2.13 6.76
C LYS A 497 3.37 1.67 5.75
N VAL A 498 3.17 0.48 5.15
CA VAL A 498 4.14 -0.12 4.23
C VAL A 498 4.21 0.60 2.88
N TYR A 499 3.15 1.31 2.49
CA TYR A 499 3.20 2.15 1.29
C TYR A 499 4.08 3.41 1.46
N GLY A 500 4.64 3.64 2.66
CA GLY A 500 5.53 4.76 2.95
C GLY A 500 4.82 6.10 2.80
N ASN A 501 5.50 7.11 2.24
CA ASN A 501 4.88 8.40 1.95
C ASN A 501 3.93 8.30 0.74
N GLY A 502 4.27 7.49 -0.27
CA GLY A 502 3.49 7.36 -1.51
C GLY A 502 3.28 8.71 -2.21
N GLY A 503 2.14 8.86 -2.89
CA GLY A 503 1.79 10.09 -3.59
C GLY A 503 2.62 10.34 -4.86
N MET A 504 2.19 11.33 -5.63
CA MET A 504 2.82 11.69 -6.91
C MET A 504 2.92 13.19 -7.10
N TRP A 505 3.88 13.65 -7.89
CA TRP A 505 3.95 15.04 -8.34
C TRP A 505 4.11 15.15 -9.85
N ILE A 506 3.50 16.18 -10.42
CA ILE A 506 3.48 16.49 -11.84
C ILE A 506 4.11 17.86 -12.01
N VAL A 507 5.13 17.95 -12.86
CA VAL A 507 5.77 19.22 -13.22
C VAL A 507 4.86 19.96 -14.20
N ARG A 508 4.67 21.27 -14.00
CA ARG A 508 3.75 22.12 -14.76
C ARG A 508 4.44 23.16 -15.61
#